data_AF-A0A5R9FWH9-F1
#
_entry.id   AF-A0A5R9FWH9-F1
#
_cell.length_a   1.000
_cell.length_b   1.000
_cell.length_c   1.000
_cell.angle_alpha   90.00
_cell.angle_beta   90.00
_cell.angle_gamma   90.00
#
_symmetry.space_group_name_H-M   'P 1'
#
loop_
_entity.id
_entity.type
_entity.pdbx_description
1 polymer ?
#
loop_
_entity_poly.entity_id
_entity_poly.type
_entity_poly.pdbx_seq_one_letter_code
_entity_poly.pdbx_strand_id
1 'polypeptide(L)' 'MPTPQAHGIDTDEWSRLLPLMAEQALASGSPANNPVVPTVDEIQDLYAQIYA' A
#
# COMPACT_ATOMS: atom_id res chain seq x y z
N MET A 1 -15.29 0.19 4.14
CA MET A 1 -14.29 -0.26 5.13
C MET A 1 -13.71 0.97 5.79
N PRO A 2 -13.46 0.98 7.12
CA PRO A 2 -12.66 2.02 7.75
C PRO A 2 -11.29 2.15 7.08
N THR A 3 -10.80 3.38 6.93
CA THR A 3 -9.49 3.69 6.36
C THR A 3 -8.39 3.50 7.41
N PRO A 4 -7.11 3.38 7.01
CA PRO A 4 -5.98 3.37 7.94
C PRO A 4 -6.03 4.54 8.94
N GLN A 5 -6.38 5.74 8.48
CA GLN A 5 -6.58 6.91 9.34
C GLN A 5 -7.72 6.67 10.35
N ALA A 6 -8.86 6.11 9.93
CA ALA A 6 -9.97 5.77 10.82
C ALA A 6 -9.61 4.69 11.86
N HIS A 7 -8.57 3.90 11.61
CA HIS A 7 -7.98 2.97 12.58
C HIS A 7 -6.96 3.61 13.52
N GLY A 8 -6.70 4.92 13.39
CA GLY A 8 -5.74 5.65 14.22
C GLY A 8 -4.29 5.42 13.83
N ILE A 9 -4.02 4.96 12.61
CA ILE A 9 -2.66 4.88 12.08
C ILE A 9 -2.15 6.30 11.81
N ASP A 10 -0.95 6.60 12.27
CA ASP A 10 -0.32 7.91 12.10
C ASP A 10 0.08 8.17 10.63
N THR A 11 -0.13 9.40 10.16
CA THR A 11 0.10 9.77 8.74
C THR A 11 1.57 9.73 8.38
N ASP A 12 2.44 10.19 9.28
CA ASP A 12 3.87 10.27 9.03
C ASP A 12 4.47 8.86 9.03
N GLU A 13 4.04 8.01 9.97
CA GLU A 13 4.43 6.61 10.02
C GLU A 13 3.93 5.82 8.81
N TRP A 14 2.67 6.02 8.40
CA TRP A 14 2.13 5.41 7.18
C TRP A 14 2.95 5.78 5.96
N SER A 15 3.18 7.09 5.76
CA SER A 15 3.93 7.62 4.63
C SER A 15 5.38 7.12 4.62
N ARG A 16 6.00 7.03 5.80
CA ARG A 16 7.37 6.50 5.96
C ARG A 16 7.46 5.02 5.60
N LEU A 17 6.41 4.24 5.86
CA LEU A 17 6.36 2.80 5.59
C LEU A 17 5.84 2.46 4.19
N LEU A 18 5.26 3.40 3.44
CA LEU A 18 4.72 3.18 2.09
C LEU A 18 5.68 2.42 1.16
N PRO A 19 6.97 2.83 1.01
CA PRO A 19 7.89 2.13 0.11
C PRO A 19 8.10 0.66 0.52
N LEU A 20 8.27 0.42 1.83
CA LEU A 20 8.46 -0.92 2.38
C LEU A 20 7.22 -1.79 2.16
N MET A 21 6.02 -1.27 2.45
CA MET A 21 4.77 -2.01 2.27
C MET A 21 4.55 -2.37 0.79
N ALA A 22 4.87 -1.47 -0.14
CA ALA A 22 4.74 -1.71 -1.56
C ALA A 22 5.70 -2.79 -2.08
N GLU A 23 6.97 -2.75 -1.66
CA GLU A 23 7.95 -3.79 -1.98
C GLU A 23 7.53 -5.16 -1.42
N GLN A 24 7.05 -5.20 -0.18
CA GLN A 24 6.56 -6.43 0.46
C GLN A 24 5.31 -6.97 -0.24
N ALA A 25 4.39 -6.09 -0.64
CA ALA A 25 3.20 -6.48 -1.39
C ALA A 25 3.57 -7.13 -2.73
N LEU A 26 4.54 -6.55 -3.45
CA LEU A 26 5.05 -7.13 -4.69
C LEU A 26 5.76 -8.47 -4.46
N ALA A 27 6.64 -8.54 -3.45
CA ALA A 27 7.41 -9.73 -3.11
C ALA A 27 6.55 -10.89 -2.55
N SER A 28 5.34 -10.60 -2.06
CA SER A 28 4.41 -11.63 -1.55
C SER A 28 3.99 -12.66 -2.60
N GLY A 29 4.15 -12.35 -3.89
CA GLY A 29 3.71 -13.19 -5.01
C GLY A 29 2.20 -13.16 -5.25
N SER A 30 1.40 -12.56 -4.35
CA SER A 30 -0.04 -12.39 -4.55
C SER A 30 -0.41 -11.55 -5.78
N PRO A 31 0.37 -10.54 -6.23
CA PRO A 31 0.03 -9.79 -7.43
C PRO A 31 0.05 -10.62 -8.72
N ALA A 32 0.75 -11.76 -8.75
CA ALA A 32 0.73 -12.68 -9.90
C ALA A 32 -0.66 -13.31 -10.14
N ASN A 33 -1.57 -13.23 -9.17
CA ASN A 33 -2.96 -13.66 -9.32
C ASN A 33 -3.88 -12.54 -9.88
N ASN A 34 -3.35 -11.33 -10.09
CA ASN A 34 -4.08 -10.22 -10.68
C ASN A 34 -3.78 -10.17 -12.19
N PRO A 35 -4.79 -10.02 -13.08
CA PRO A 35 -4.55 -9.83 -14.52
C PRO A 35 -3.63 -8.64 -14.84
N VAL A 36 -3.53 -7.68 -13.92
CA VAL A 36 -2.57 -6.58 -14.00
C VAL A 36 -1.62 -6.69 -12.80
N VAL A 37 -0.34 -6.91 -13.06
CA VAL A 37 0.71 -6.86 -12.04
C VAL A 37 1.16 -5.40 -11.90
N PRO A 38 0.89 -4.73 -10.76
CA PRO A 38 1.30 -3.35 -10.55
C PRO A 38 2.81 -3.25 -10.26
N THR A 39 3.37 -2.09 -10.54
CA THR A 39 4.70 -1.66 -10.12
C THR A 39 4.70 -1.24 -8.65
N VAL A 40 5.89 -1.12 -8.05
CA VAL A 40 6.04 -0.63 -6.66
C VAL A 40 5.47 0.78 -6.50
N ASP A 41 5.70 1.67 -7.47
CA ASP A 41 5.18 3.04 -7.44
C ASP A 41 3.64 3.07 -7.52
N GLU A 42 3.03 2.25 -8.39
CA GLU A 42 1.56 2.13 -8.46
C GLU A 42 0.96 1.59 -7.15
N ILE A 43 1.64 0.65 -6.46
CA ILE A 43 1.17 0.17 -5.15
C ILE A 43 1.28 1.29 -4.10
N GLN A 44 2.35 2.07 -4.10
CA GLN A 44 2.49 3.23 -3.21
C GLN A 44 1.37 4.25 -3.43
N ASP A 45 1.08 4.58 -4.69
CA ASP A 45 0.00 5.51 -5.04
C ASP A 45 -1.36 5.00 -4.58
N LEU A 46 -1.63 3.69 -4.72
CA LEU A 46 -2.84 3.07 -4.20
C LEU A 46 -2.90 3.16 -2.67
N TYR A 47 -1.81 2.86 -1.98
CA TYR A 47 -1.76 2.93 -0.53
C TYR A 47 -1.87 4.36 0.01
N ALA A 48 -1.36 5.36 -0.72
CA ALA A 48 -1.57 6.76 -0.40
C ALA A 48 -3.04 7.16 -0.57
N GLN A 49 -3.72 6.68 -1.62
CA GLN A 49 -5.14 6.96 -1.89
C GLN A 49 -6.09 6.37 -0.85
N ILE A 50 -5.81 5.16 -0.32
CA ILE A 50 -6.69 4.50 0.65
C ILE A 50 -6.54 5.04 2.08
N TYR A 51 -5.51 5.85 2.35
CA TYR A 51 -5.15 6.26 3.71
C TYR A 51 -6.27 7.04 4.42
N ALA A 52 -6.93 7.95 3.69
CA ALA A 52 -7.93 8.89 4.21
C ALA A 52 -9.37 8.40 3.99
#